data_AF-A0A432IJX1-F1
#
_entry.id   AF-A0A432IJX1-F1
#
_cell.length_a   1.000
_cell.length_b   1.000
_cell.length_c   1.000
_cell.angle_alpha   90.00
_cell.angle_beta   90.00
_cell.angle_gamma   90.00
#
_symmetry.space_group_name_H-M   'P 1'
#
loop_
_entity.id
_entity.type
_entity.pdbx_description
1 polymer ?
#
loop_
_entity_poly.entity_id
_entity_poly.type
_entity_poly.pdbx_seq_one_letter_code
_entity_poly.pdbx_strand_id
1 'polypeptide(L)'
;MRKIVSIGIGVLIIALAFFAYRTMVNNNKKKNRKAPKIVKTVFVEEVKNHEIPVVISANGNLVAKNKIDLYSEVQGVLKPVAKDFKPGNTYRKGEVILKINSE
;
A
#
# COMPACT_ATOMS: atom_id res chain seq x y z
N MET A 1 -18.13 91.23 -38.25
CA MET A 1 -18.90 90.04 -37.80
C MET A 1 -18.58 88.75 -38.57
N ARG A 2 -18.43 88.76 -39.91
CA ARG A 2 -18.13 87.52 -40.70
C ARG A 2 -16.83 86.78 -40.31
N LYS A 3 -15.74 87.50 -39.99
CA LYS A 3 -14.43 86.90 -39.66
C LYS A 3 -14.42 86.07 -38.38
N ILE A 4 -15.22 86.45 -37.38
CA ILE A 4 -15.28 85.76 -36.08
C ILE A 4 -16.06 84.44 -36.22
N VAL A 5 -17.13 84.44 -37.01
CA VAL A 5 -17.93 83.23 -37.28
C VAL A 5 -17.11 82.18 -38.02
N SER A 6 -16.32 82.59 -39.02
CA SER A 6 -15.43 81.68 -39.76
C SER A 6 -14.33 81.09 -38.88
N ILE A 7 -13.78 81.86 -37.94
CA ILE A 7 -12.79 81.36 -36.97
C ILE A 7 -13.44 80.38 -36.00
N GLY A 8 -14.64 80.68 -35.49
CA GLY A 8 -15.39 79.79 -34.59
C GLY A 8 -15.69 78.43 -35.22
N ILE A 9 -16.12 78.42 -36.49
CA ILE A 9 -16.38 77.19 -37.25
C ILE A 9 -15.09 76.38 -37.46
N GLY A 10 -13.97 77.05 -37.78
CA GLY A 10 -12.68 76.38 -37.93
C GLY A 10 -12.23 75.68 -36.64
N VAL A 11 -12.37 76.35 -35.49
CA VAL A 11 -12.04 75.78 -34.17
C VAL A 11 -12.96 74.61 -33.83
N LEU A 12 -14.26 74.70 -34.15
CA LEU A 12 -15.23 73.64 -33.92
C LEU A 12 -14.87 72.36 -34.71
N ILE A 13 -14.47 72.50 -35.97
CA ILE A 13 -14.08 71.37 -36.82
C ILE A 13 -12.83 70.68 -36.28
N ILE A 14 -11.83 71.43 -35.83
CA ILE A 14 -10.60 70.88 -35.25
C ILE A 14 -10.91 70.12 -33.95
N ALA A 15 -11.79 70.66 -33.10
CA ALA A 15 -12.21 70.01 -31.87
C ALA A 15 -12.95 68.68 -32.14
N LEU A 16 -13.85 68.66 -33.12
CA LEU A 16 -14.57 67.45 -33.52
C LEU A 16 -13.63 66.39 -34.11
N ALA A 17 -12.67 66.79 -34.95
CA ALA A 17 -11.68 65.87 -35.51
C ALA A 17 -10.80 65.24 -34.43
N PHE A 18 -10.35 66.04 -33.46
CA PHE A 18 -9.56 65.55 -32.33
C PHE A 18 -10.34 64.56 -31.45
N PHE A 19 -11.63 64.83 -31.23
CA PHE A 19 -12.50 63.94 -30.48
C PHE A 19 -12.68 62.59 -31.20
N ALA A 20 -12.96 62.61 -32.51
CA ALA A 20 -13.10 61.41 -33.32
C ALA A 20 -11.82 60.57 -33.40
N TYR A 21 -10.65 61.22 -33.49
CA TYR A 21 -9.36 60.54 -33.45
C TYR A 21 -9.16 59.80 -32.12
N ARG A 22 -9.43 60.48 -31.00
CA ARG A 22 -9.23 59.91 -29.66
C ARG A 22 -10.15 58.70 -29.43
N THR A 23 -11.39 58.75 -29.91
CA THR A 23 -12.33 57.61 -29.77
C THR A 23 -11.92 56.42 -30.63
N MET A 24 -11.47 56.63 -31.87
CA MET A 24 -10.98 55.54 -32.75
C MET A 24 -9.69 54.88 -32.23
N VAL A 25 -8.73 55.65 -31.72
CA VAL A 25 -7.46 55.10 -31.22
C VAL A 25 -7.66 54.33 -29.92
N ASN A 26 -8.51 54.81 -29.01
CA ASN A 26 -8.71 54.14 -27.73
C ASN A 26 -9.45 52.78 -27.89
N ASN A 27 -10.26 52.63 -28.95
CA ASN A 27 -10.97 51.39 -29.25
C ASN A 27 -10.10 50.34 -29.98
N ASN A 28 -8.95 50.74 -30.52
CA ASN A 28 -8.03 49.86 -31.28
C ASN A 28 -6.89 49.30 -30.42
N LYS A 29 -7.11 49.06 -29.12
CA LYS A 29 -6.17 48.27 -28.32
C LYS A 29 -6.35 46.79 -28.67
N LYS A 30 -5.63 46.32 -29.69
CA LYS A 30 -5.49 44.88 -29.97
C LYS A 30 -5.03 44.19 -28.69
N LYS A 31 -5.93 43.46 -28.04
CA LYS A 31 -5.62 42.62 -26.88
C LYS A 31 -4.61 41.58 -27.35
N ASN A 32 -3.34 41.75 -26.95
CA ASN A 32 -2.30 40.76 -27.20
C ASN A 32 -2.79 39.41 -26.65
N ARG A 33 -3.17 38.49 -27.56
CA ARG A 33 -3.59 37.15 -27.19
C ARG A 33 -2.35 36.44 -26.65
N LYS A 34 -2.23 36.36 -25.32
CA LYS A 34 -1.24 35.51 -24.67
C LYS A 34 -1.48 34.08 -25.16
N ALA A 35 -0.46 33.44 -25.74
CA ALA A 35 -0.56 32.08 -26.22
C ALA A 35 -1.01 31.14 -25.08
N PRO A 36 -1.91 30.18 -25.33
CA PRO A 36 -2.33 29.23 -24.30
C PRO A 36 -1.12 28.41 -23.86
N LYS A 37 -0.83 28.43 -22.56
CA LYS A 37 0.25 27.64 -21.98
C LYS A 37 -0.16 26.17 -22.03
N ILE A 38 0.49 25.39 -22.88
CA ILE A 38 0.26 23.94 -23.00
C ILE A 38 0.95 23.28 -21.80
N VAL A 39 0.19 22.96 -20.77
CA VAL A 39 0.66 22.09 -19.68
C VAL A 39 0.41 20.65 -20.09
N LYS A 40 1.50 19.92 -20.33
CA LYS A 40 1.46 18.49 -20.58
C LYS A 40 1.35 17.79 -19.23
N THR A 41 0.20 17.20 -18.95
CA THR A 41 0.02 16.36 -17.77
C THR A 41 0.79 15.06 -17.95
N VAL A 42 1.60 14.70 -16.96
CA VAL A 42 2.29 13.41 -16.90
C VAL A 42 1.77 12.64 -15.69
N PHE A 43 1.60 11.35 -15.84
CA PHE A 43 1.21 10.47 -14.73
C PHE A 43 2.47 10.06 -13.97
N VAL A 44 2.45 10.26 -12.67
CA VAL A 44 3.49 9.79 -11.74
C VAL A 44 2.83 8.99 -10.64
N GLU A 45 3.52 7.94 -10.20
CA GLU A 45 3.12 7.12 -9.06
C GLU A 45 4.23 7.20 -8.00
N GLU A 46 3.83 7.41 -6.75
CA GLU A 46 4.76 7.47 -5.63
C GLU A 46 5.07 6.05 -5.15
N VAL A 47 6.30 5.59 -5.34
CA VAL A 47 6.76 4.28 -4.85
C VAL A 47 7.09 4.39 -3.36
N LYS A 48 6.44 3.55 -2.55
CA LYS A 48 6.73 3.40 -1.12
C LYS A 48 7.30 2.02 -0.84
N ASN A 49 8.45 1.99 -0.18
CA ASN A 49 9.07 0.73 0.23
C ASN A 49 8.25 0.09 1.35
N HIS A 50 7.97 -1.21 1.21
CA HIS A 50 7.32 -2.01 2.25
C HIS A 50 8.07 -3.33 2.39
N GLU A 51 8.17 -3.81 3.62
CA GLU A 51 8.76 -5.12 3.90
C GLU A 51 7.65 -6.18 3.81
N ILE A 52 7.81 -7.13 2.88
CA ILE A 52 6.83 -8.20 2.67
C ILE A 52 7.37 -9.47 3.34
N PRO A 53 6.69 -10.01 4.37
CA PRO A 53 7.14 -11.23 5.03
C PRO A 53 6.98 -12.44 4.09
N VAL A 54 8.04 -13.22 3.94
CA VAL A 54 8.02 -14.47 3.18
C VAL A 54 7.73 -15.63 4.13
N VAL A 55 6.55 -16.23 4.01
CA VAL A 55 6.18 -17.43 4.79
C VAL A 55 6.55 -18.68 4.00
N ILE A 56 7.52 -19.44 4.49
CA ILE A 56 7.94 -20.71 3.88
C ILE A 56 7.29 -21.86 4.65
N SER A 57 6.37 -22.58 4.00
CA SER A 57 5.77 -23.79 4.55
C SER A 57 6.59 -25.02 4.14
N ALA A 58 7.02 -25.82 5.11
CA ALA A 58 7.67 -27.10 4.87
C ALA A 58 6.81 -28.25 5.38
N ASN A 59 6.75 -29.34 4.62
CA ASN A 59 6.09 -30.58 5.04
C ASN A 59 7.10 -31.49 5.74
N GLY A 60 6.66 -32.21 6.76
CA GLY A 60 7.48 -33.16 7.50
C GLY A 60 6.65 -34.18 8.25
N ASN A 61 7.29 -35.29 8.63
CA ASN A 61 6.66 -36.32 9.43
C ASN A 61 6.74 -35.98 10.92
N LEU A 62 5.65 -36.23 11.65
CA LEU A 62 5.61 -36.04 13.10
C LEU A 62 6.19 -37.27 13.81
N VAL A 63 6.99 -37.01 14.83
CA VAL A 63 7.50 -38.03 15.76
C VAL A 63 7.13 -37.64 17.19
N ALA A 64 6.91 -38.63 18.04
CA ALA A 64 6.61 -38.38 19.44
C ALA A 64 7.78 -37.68 20.12
N LYS A 65 7.51 -36.58 20.82
CA LYS A 65 8.53 -35.80 21.55
C LYS A 65 9.31 -36.64 22.56
N ASN A 66 8.60 -37.51 23.28
CA ASN A 66 9.16 -38.37 24.32
C ASN A 66 8.91 -39.83 23.95
N LYS A 67 9.60 -40.32 22.92
CA LYS A 67 9.62 -41.74 22.60
C LYS A 67 10.67 -42.43 23.48
N ILE A 68 10.26 -43.48 24.18
CA ILE A 68 11.17 -44.33 24.96
C ILE A 68 11.05 -45.76 24.46
N ASP A 69 12.18 -46.44 24.37
CA ASP A 69 12.23 -47.88 24.13
C ASP A 69 12.42 -48.56 25.50
N LEU A 70 11.54 -49.52 25.82
CA LEU A 70 11.53 -50.18 27.12
C LEU A 70 12.33 -51.48 27.06
N TYR A 71 13.30 -51.61 27.96
CA TYR A 71 14.11 -52.81 28.13
C TYR A 71 13.96 -53.33 29.55
N SER A 72 14.10 -54.65 29.72
CA SER A 72 14.21 -55.24 31.04
C SER A 72 15.66 -55.19 31.52
N GLU A 73 15.87 -54.78 32.77
CA GLU A 73 17.18 -54.82 33.41
C GLU A 73 17.59 -56.26 33.79
N VAL A 74 16.61 -57.14 33.97
CA VAL A 74 16.81 -58.53 34.41
C VAL A 74 16.21 -59.54 33.45
N GLN A 75 16.71 -60.77 33.51
CA GLN A 75 16.12 -61.92 32.84
C GLN A 75 15.21 -62.68 33.82
N GLY A 76 14.18 -63.36 33.31
CA GLY A 76 13.28 -64.12 34.17
C GLY A 76 11.92 -64.45 33.55
N VAL A 77 11.01 -64.97 34.37
CA VAL A 77 9.66 -65.38 33.97
C VAL A 77 8.66 -64.24 34.20
N LEU A 78 7.83 -63.94 33.20
CA LEU A 78 6.80 -62.92 33.30
C LEU A 78 5.70 -63.32 34.29
N LYS A 79 5.42 -62.46 35.27
CA LYS A 79 4.28 -62.60 36.20
C LYS A 79 3.08 -61.79 35.70
N PRO A 80 1.85 -62.29 35.88
CA PRO A 80 0.65 -61.55 35.55
C PRO A 80 0.51 -60.30 36.44
N VAL A 81 0.03 -59.22 35.82
CA VAL A 81 -0.24 -57.92 36.44
C VAL A 81 -1.64 -57.45 36.04
N ALA A 82 -2.10 -56.32 36.58
CA ALA A 82 -3.46 -55.81 36.35
C ALA A 82 -3.77 -55.50 34.87
N LYS A 83 -2.76 -55.20 34.06
CA LYS A 83 -2.88 -54.96 32.61
C LYS A 83 -1.90 -55.84 31.84
N ASP A 84 -2.39 -56.52 30.82
CA ASP A 84 -1.53 -57.32 29.93
C ASP A 84 -0.48 -56.44 29.24
N PHE A 85 0.76 -56.92 29.13
CA PHE A 85 1.79 -56.26 28.33
C PHE A 85 1.56 -56.52 26.84
N LYS A 86 0.64 -55.75 26.23
CA LYS A 86 0.28 -55.81 24.81
C LYS A 86 0.26 -54.43 24.18
N PRO A 87 0.55 -54.31 22.86
CA PRO A 87 0.42 -53.05 22.13
C PRO A 87 -0.98 -52.44 22.27
N GLY A 88 -1.06 -51.12 22.38
CA GLY A 88 -2.32 -50.38 22.52
C GLY A 88 -2.74 -50.09 23.97
N ASN A 89 -2.08 -50.67 24.97
CA ASN A 89 -2.36 -50.37 26.37
C ASN A 89 -1.71 -49.06 26.83
N THR A 90 -2.44 -48.28 27.63
CA THR A 90 -1.96 -47.03 28.23
C THR A 90 -1.62 -47.23 29.70
N TYR A 91 -0.48 -46.68 30.13
CA TYR A 91 0.01 -46.74 31.49
C TYR A 91 0.11 -45.34 32.07
N ARG A 92 -0.24 -45.18 33.35
CA ARG A 92 -0.04 -43.95 34.10
C ARG A 92 1.35 -43.93 34.73
N LYS A 93 1.83 -42.74 35.08
CA LYS A 93 3.08 -42.60 35.84
C LYS A 93 2.98 -43.40 37.14
N GLY A 94 3.95 -44.29 37.37
CA GLY A 94 4.00 -45.17 38.56
C GLY A 94 3.21 -46.47 38.43
N GLU A 95 2.52 -46.70 37.32
CA GLU A 95 1.85 -47.98 37.06
C GLU A 95 2.86 -49.05 36.62
N VAL A 96 2.69 -50.27 37.11
CA VAL A 96 3.56 -51.41 36.75
C VAL A 96 3.24 -51.86 35.33
N ILE A 97 4.23 -51.74 34.43
CA ILE A 97 4.12 -52.18 33.04
C ILE A 97 4.39 -53.68 32.90
N LEU A 98 5.43 -54.17 33.58
CA LEU A 98 5.91 -55.54 33.49
C LEU A 98 6.41 -55.99 34.87
N LYS A 99 6.11 -57.23 35.27
CA LYS A 99 6.64 -57.83 36.51
C LYS A 99 7.36 -59.12 36.15
N ILE A 100 8.64 -59.23 36.52
CA ILE A 100 9.48 -60.38 36.18
C ILE A 100 9.92 -61.08 37.46
N ASN A 101 9.95 -62.41 37.44
CA ASN A 101 10.60 -63.23 38.43
C ASN A 101 12.03 -63.55 37.99
N SER A 102 13.03 -62.96 38.63
CA SER A 102 14.45 -63.18 38.35
C SER A 102 15.16 -64.04 39.40
N GLU A 103 14.40 -64.61 40.34
CA GLU A 103 14.86 -65.64 41.27
C GLU A 103 14.91 -67.01 40.60
#